data_AF-A0A2I2F7M0-F1
#
_entry.id   AF-A0A2I2F7M0-F1
#
_cell.length_a   1.000
_cell.length_b   1.000
_cell.length_c   1.000
_cell.angle_alpha   90.00
_cell.angle_beta   90.00
_cell.angle_gamma   90.00
#
_symmetry.space_group_name_H-M   'P 1'
#
loop_
_entity.id
_entity.type
_entity.pdbx_description
1 polymer ?
#
loop_
_entity_poly.entity_id
_entity_poly.type
_entity_poly.pdbx_seq_one_letter_code
_entity_poly.pdbx_strand_id
1 'polypeptide(L)'
;MGKKRKRPVKDGQFRPAGLSQPSSSTTAPETTVGSGNNEAVSKISGDSSRLLSHPVLTLYYNRVVSLRQYLLSQIPVASRSRRRRIASIGSRTTRGIQVGNSNDSDNGLAAFLDTTLVGVLKETPPTISRERQRDLVAFSQSQSQSQSKSQLSNSDSGSSCAQAEIVDFVITVLFNRNGVSYRKPQHLLTHGYQRATGFLPAGNNTAPACSIPGLVARFPNQNVVALKQAPWTEVLGLLGSNGDEIMLRLLLDCGVFVSIDTWKGIYNQVSGMFVWMHAIYMRLLICD
;
A
#
# COMPACT_ATOMS: atom_id res chain seq x y z
N MET A 1 -50.91 12.94 39.53
CA MET A 1 -51.70 14.13 39.96
C MET A 1 -50.72 15.29 40.12
N GLY A 2 -50.62 16.24 39.18
CA GLY A 2 -51.37 17.51 39.16
C GLY A 2 -50.62 18.59 39.96
N LYS A 3 -50.34 19.84 39.54
CA LYS A 3 -50.84 20.68 38.44
C LYS A 3 -49.84 21.85 38.20
N LYS A 4 -49.77 22.26 36.92
CA LYS A 4 -49.42 23.57 36.32
C LYS A 4 -49.56 24.82 37.21
N ARG A 5 -48.72 25.84 36.90
CA ARG A 5 -49.03 27.24 36.46
C ARG A 5 -47.82 28.16 36.77
N LYS A 6 -47.47 29.26 36.08
CA LYS A 6 -47.93 30.03 34.90
C LYS A 6 -46.82 31.07 34.59
N ARG A 7 -46.62 31.45 33.32
CA ARG A 7 -45.88 32.68 32.90
C ARG A 7 -46.80 33.91 32.91
N PRO A 8 -46.23 35.13 32.88
CA PRO A 8 -46.47 36.10 31.78
C PRO A 8 -45.13 36.74 31.33
N VAL A 9 -44.74 37.03 30.08
CA VAL A 9 -45.28 37.71 28.87
C VAL A 9 -45.53 39.22 29.03
N LYS A 10 -44.76 40.02 28.27
CA LYS A 10 -45.13 41.31 27.62
C LYS A 10 -44.05 41.60 26.54
N ASP A 11 -44.29 41.38 25.25
CA ASP A 11 -44.83 42.32 24.22
C ASP A 11 -44.17 43.71 24.24
N GLY A 12 -43.73 44.35 23.16
CA GLY A 12 -43.76 44.15 21.70
C GLY A 12 -42.90 45.29 21.09
N GLN A 13 -42.12 45.09 20.02
CA GLN A 13 -42.47 45.18 18.59
C GLN A 13 -42.04 46.53 17.95
N PHE A 14 -41.58 46.44 16.69
CA PHE A 14 -41.39 47.46 15.63
C PHE A 14 -39.99 48.03 15.29
N ARG A 15 -39.48 47.54 14.14
CA ARG A 15 -38.64 48.17 13.08
C ARG A 15 -39.46 49.28 12.34
N PRO A 16 -38.94 50.16 11.43
CA PRO A 16 -37.84 49.93 10.45
C PRO A 16 -36.95 51.14 10.00
N ALA A 17 -35.96 50.83 9.15
CA ALA A 17 -35.30 51.55 8.02
C ALA A 17 -35.05 53.09 8.00
N GLY A 18 -33.83 53.50 7.60
CA GLY A 18 -33.53 54.83 7.07
C GLY A 18 -32.02 55.11 6.86
N LEU A 19 -31.65 55.65 5.68
CA LEU A 19 -30.31 55.84 5.09
C LEU A 19 -29.43 56.95 5.73
N SER A 20 -28.09 56.86 5.55
CA SER A 20 -27.20 57.84 4.84
C SER A 20 -25.75 57.90 5.38
N GLN A 21 -24.76 57.87 4.48
CA GLN A 21 -23.31 58.15 4.68
C GLN A 21 -23.04 59.69 4.70
N PRO A 22 -21.81 60.25 4.51
CA PRO A 22 -20.41 59.84 4.78
C PRO A 22 -19.59 60.94 5.52
N SER A 23 -18.37 60.64 6.00
CA SER A 23 -17.25 61.62 5.99
C SER A 23 -15.92 61.01 6.46
N SER A 24 -14.89 61.26 5.66
CA SER A 24 -13.49 60.85 5.76
C SER A 24 -12.62 61.91 6.44
N SER A 25 -11.56 61.50 7.17
CA SER A 25 -10.31 62.26 7.23
C SER A 25 -9.14 61.42 7.78
N THR A 26 -8.08 61.41 6.96
CA THR A 26 -6.70 60.93 7.10
C THR A 26 -5.90 61.59 8.23
N THR A 27 -5.05 60.84 8.95
CA THR A 27 -3.68 61.27 9.33
C THR A 27 -2.80 60.07 9.75
N ALA A 28 -1.57 59.99 9.22
CA ALA A 28 -0.51 59.02 9.56
C ALA A 28 0.19 59.36 10.91
N PRO A 29 1.11 58.54 11.48
CA PRO A 29 2.51 58.52 10.99
C PRO A 29 3.33 57.20 11.16
N GLU A 30 4.47 57.19 10.47
CA GLU A 30 5.80 56.64 10.80
C GLU A 30 6.09 55.14 11.04
N THR A 31 6.73 54.57 10.01
CA THR A 31 8.02 53.87 9.98
C THR A 31 8.66 53.45 11.31
N THR A 32 8.83 52.14 11.52
CA THR A 32 10.04 51.62 12.18
C THR A 32 10.43 50.26 11.58
N VAL A 33 11.71 50.17 11.24
CA VAL A 33 12.40 49.05 10.60
C VAL A 33 12.55 47.89 11.58
N GLY A 34 12.23 46.67 11.14
CA GLY A 34 12.43 45.44 11.89
C GLY A 34 12.60 44.25 10.94
N SER A 35 13.84 44.05 10.51
CA SER A 35 14.32 42.94 9.70
C SER A 35 14.15 41.59 10.44
N GLY A 36 13.78 40.52 9.73
CA GLY A 36 13.94 39.16 10.26
C GLY A 36 12.98 38.09 9.74
N ASN A 37 13.28 37.54 8.56
CA ASN A 37 13.23 36.10 8.23
C ASN A 37 11.89 35.34 8.29
N ASN A 38 11.12 35.36 7.20
CA ASN A 38 10.07 34.36 6.90
C ASN A 38 10.39 33.50 5.66
N GLU A 39 11.64 33.03 5.52
CA GLU A 39 12.07 32.15 4.41
C GLU A 39 12.33 30.68 4.80
N ALA A 40 11.88 30.23 5.98
CA ALA A 40 12.18 28.88 6.48
C ALA A 40 11.01 27.87 6.43
N VAL A 41 9.87 28.20 5.81
CA VAL A 41 8.68 27.31 5.82
C VAL A 41 8.36 26.66 4.46
N SER A 42 9.11 26.99 3.39
CA SER A 42 8.85 26.44 2.04
C SER A 42 9.91 25.46 1.51
N LYS A 43 11.02 25.23 2.22
CA LYS A 43 12.12 24.38 1.70
C LYS A 43 12.08 22.89 2.10
N ILE A 44 11.22 22.48 3.04
CA ILE A 44 11.19 21.07 3.51
C ILE A 44 10.27 20.19 2.65
N SER A 45 9.31 20.77 1.91
CA SER A 45 8.40 19.99 1.04
C SER A 45 8.95 19.72 -0.37
N GLY A 46 9.98 20.44 -0.80
CA GLY A 46 10.52 20.33 -2.16
C GLY A 46 11.46 19.14 -2.38
N ASP A 47 12.18 18.71 -1.34
CA ASP A 47 13.28 17.75 -1.50
C ASP A 47 12.79 16.30 -1.65
N SER A 48 11.79 15.88 -0.85
CA SER A 48 11.17 14.55 -0.99
C SER A 48 10.44 14.37 -2.32
N SER A 49 9.92 15.45 -2.92
CA SER A 49 9.21 15.38 -4.20
C SER A 49 10.14 15.09 -5.38
N ARG A 50 11.40 15.56 -5.31
CA ARG A 50 12.43 15.30 -6.32
C ARG A 50 13.09 13.94 -6.15
N LEU A 51 13.23 13.46 -4.91
CA LEU A 51 13.73 12.11 -4.60
C LEU A 51 12.74 10.99 -5.00
N LEU A 52 11.45 11.29 -5.11
CA LEU A 52 10.42 10.32 -5.52
C LEU A 52 10.22 10.25 -7.05
N SER A 53 10.78 11.19 -7.81
CA SER A 53 10.71 11.19 -9.27
C SER A 53 11.82 10.34 -9.86
N HIS A 54 11.65 9.02 -9.87
CA HIS A 54 12.60 8.12 -10.53
C HIS A 54 12.42 8.23 -12.06
N PRO A 55 13.40 8.79 -12.80
CA PRO A 55 13.22 9.21 -14.20
C PRO A 55 12.79 8.07 -15.12
N VAL A 56 13.25 6.84 -14.85
CA VAL A 56 12.87 5.66 -15.63
C VAL A 56 11.47 5.15 -15.26
N LEU A 57 11.08 5.13 -13.98
CA LEU A 57 9.81 4.52 -13.57
C LEU A 57 8.62 5.36 -14.01
N THR A 58 8.75 6.68 -14.02
CA THR A 58 7.72 7.62 -14.49
C THR A 58 7.39 7.43 -15.98
N LEU A 59 8.27 6.79 -16.78
CA LEU A 59 7.98 6.44 -18.17
C LEU A 59 7.02 5.25 -18.30
N TYR A 60 6.98 4.37 -17.31
CA TYR A 60 6.19 3.13 -17.36
C TYR A 60 4.94 3.16 -16.47
N TYR A 61 4.95 3.98 -15.41
CA TYR A 61 3.88 4.08 -14.45
C TYR A 61 3.32 5.50 -14.43
N ASN A 62 2.00 5.61 -14.46
CA ASN A 62 1.31 6.91 -14.42
C ASN A 62 1.62 7.67 -13.13
N ARG A 63 1.87 6.94 -12.04
CA ARG A 63 2.17 7.51 -10.73
C ARG A 63 3.21 6.67 -10.00
N VAL A 64 4.26 7.31 -9.52
CA VAL A 64 5.29 6.69 -8.66
C VAL A 64 5.27 7.41 -7.32
N VAL A 65 5.08 6.66 -6.23
CA VAL A 65 4.98 7.20 -4.87
C VAL A 65 5.69 6.27 -3.89
N SER A 66 6.01 6.76 -2.68
CA SER A 66 6.49 5.87 -1.61
C SER A 66 5.39 4.93 -1.16
N LEU A 67 5.77 3.78 -0.59
CA LEU A 67 4.85 2.82 -0.01
C LEU A 67 3.99 3.49 1.07
N ARG A 68 4.57 4.34 1.94
CA ARG A 68 3.80 5.12 2.92
C ARG A 68 2.69 5.93 2.28
N GLN A 69 3.01 6.70 1.24
CA GLN A 69 2.04 7.57 0.57
C GLN A 69 0.96 6.75 -0.15
N TYR A 70 1.35 5.63 -0.77
CA TYR A 70 0.39 4.69 -1.38
C TYR A 70 -0.60 4.17 -0.33
N LEU A 71 -0.12 3.61 0.78
CA LEU A 71 -0.97 3.05 1.84
C LEU A 71 -1.92 4.10 2.43
N LEU A 72 -1.43 5.32 2.69
CA LEU A 72 -2.25 6.43 3.20
C LEU A 72 -3.34 6.90 2.23
N SER A 73 -3.16 6.67 0.93
CA SER A 73 -4.14 6.99 -0.12
C SER A 73 -5.21 5.90 -0.27
N GLN A 74 -4.86 4.64 0.02
CA GLN A 74 -5.81 3.52 -0.06
C GLN A 74 -6.70 3.40 1.19
N ILE A 75 -6.26 3.92 2.33
CA ILE A 75 -7.07 3.92 3.56
C ILE A 75 -8.14 5.01 3.48
N PRO A 76 -9.43 4.69 3.71
CA PRO A 76 -10.50 5.68 3.72
C PRO A 76 -10.20 6.86 4.64
N VAL A 77 -10.52 8.07 4.20
CA VAL A 77 -10.26 9.32 4.96
C VAL A 77 -10.94 9.31 6.33
N ALA A 78 -12.05 8.59 6.47
CA ALA A 78 -12.76 8.38 7.73
C ALA A 78 -11.92 7.62 8.78
N SER A 79 -10.99 6.77 8.36
CA SER A 79 -10.14 5.95 9.25
C SER A 79 -8.95 6.76 9.81
N ARG A 80 -9.24 7.90 10.45
CA ARG A 80 -8.24 8.88 10.93
C ARG A 80 -7.18 8.26 11.85
N SER A 81 -7.58 7.37 12.76
CA SER A 81 -6.65 6.70 13.68
C SER A 81 -5.61 5.85 12.94
N ARG A 82 -6.04 5.03 11.97
CA ARG A 82 -5.16 4.19 11.15
C ARG A 82 -4.20 5.03 10.30
N ARG A 83 -4.72 6.07 9.64
CA ARG A 83 -3.89 7.00 8.85
C ARG A 83 -2.85 7.70 9.73
N ARG A 84 -3.24 8.15 10.93
CA ARG A 84 -2.31 8.75 11.90
C ARG A 84 -1.25 7.75 12.36
N ARG A 85 -1.63 6.49 12.65
CA ARG A 85 -0.69 5.43 13.04
C ARG A 85 0.41 5.28 11.99
N ILE A 86 0.04 5.08 10.72
CA ILE A 86 0.99 4.91 9.62
C ILE A 86 1.82 6.17 9.38
N ALA A 87 1.21 7.36 9.44
CA ALA A 87 1.93 8.62 9.28
C ALA A 87 2.94 8.90 10.40
N SER A 88 2.71 8.35 11.61
CA SER A 88 3.55 8.62 12.79
C SER A 88 4.70 7.62 12.97
N ILE A 89 4.79 6.58 12.14
CA ILE A 89 5.89 5.60 12.17
C ILE A 89 7.21 6.33 11.86
N GLY A 90 8.18 6.28 12.76
CA GLY A 90 9.44 7.02 12.71
C GLY A 90 9.40 8.42 13.34
N SER A 91 8.22 9.00 13.64
CA SER A 91 8.11 10.36 14.21
C SER A 91 8.25 10.39 15.74
N ARG A 92 8.02 9.26 16.43
CA ARG A 92 8.05 9.15 17.91
C ARG A 92 9.45 9.40 18.51
N THR A 93 10.51 9.32 17.71
CA THR A 93 11.90 9.50 18.13
C THR A 93 12.27 10.95 18.43
N THR A 94 11.47 11.93 18.00
CA THR A 94 11.82 13.37 18.14
C THR A 94 11.30 14.06 19.40
N ARG A 95 10.44 13.41 20.19
CA ARG A 95 9.96 13.95 21.48
C ARG A 95 10.61 13.16 22.59
N GLY A 96 11.75 13.67 23.06
CA GLY A 96 12.63 13.01 24.02
C GLY A 96 11.89 12.31 25.14
N ILE A 97 12.07 10.99 25.19
CA ILE A 97 12.22 10.11 26.35
C ILE A 97 12.60 8.76 25.73
N GLN A 98 13.89 8.44 25.77
CA GLN A 98 14.38 7.12 25.41
C GLN A 98 13.92 6.13 26.47
N VAL A 99 12.88 5.35 26.19
CA VAL A 99 12.56 4.15 26.96
C VAL A 99 12.31 3.00 25.99
N GLY A 100 13.22 2.02 26.03
CA GLY A 100 12.97 0.63 25.65
C GLY A 100 13.30 0.24 24.21
N ASN A 101 13.99 -0.91 24.10
CA ASN A 101 14.51 -1.66 22.95
C ASN A 101 13.59 -1.90 21.72
N SER A 102 12.47 -1.19 21.56
CA SER A 102 11.52 -1.36 20.43
C SER A 102 11.74 -0.39 19.26
N ASN A 103 12.74 0.50 19.34
CA ASN A 103 12.88 1.60 18.38
C ASN A 103 13.58 1.21 17.08
N ASP A 104 14.39 0.14 17.07
CA ASP A 104 15.13 -0.26 15.87
C ASP A 104 14.21 -0.87 14.79
N SER A 105 13.22 -1.67 15.20
CA SER A 105 12.22 -2.24 14.28
C SER A 105 11.30 -1.15 13.70
N ASP A 106 10.83 -0.23 14.54
CA ASP A 106 9.96 0.88 14.10
C ASP A 106 10.71 1.85 13.16
N ASN A 107 12.00 2.08 13.40
CA ASN A 107 12.84 2.92 12.55
C ASN A 107 13.18 2.23 11.22
N GLY A 108 13.47 0.92 11.24
CA GLY A 108 13.66 0.11 10.04
C GLY A 108 12.40 0.07 9.17
N LEU A 109 11.22 -0.08 9.79
CA LEU A 109 9.94 -0.06 9.10
C LEU A 109 9.61 1.33 8.54
N ALA A 110 9.93 2.41 9.28
CA ALA A 110 9.78 3.78 8.79
C ALA A 110 10.59 3.99 7.51
N ALA A 111 11.88 3.64 7.54
CA ALA A 111 12.76 3.74 6.38
C ALA A 111 12.22 2.90 5.22
N PHE A 112 11.83 1.65 5.48
CA PHE A 112 11.27 0.77 4.45
C PHE A 112 10.01 1.36 3.78
N LEU A 113 9.10 1.96 4.55
CA LEU A 113 7.89 2.60 4.03
C LEU A 113 8.18 3.84 3.17
N ASP A 114 9.24 4.58 3.49
CA ASP A 114 9.59 5.82 2.81
C ASP A 114 10.50 5.61 1.60
N THR A 115 11.33 4.55 1.61
CA THR A 115 12.28 4.24 0.53
C THR A 115 11.73 3.25 -0.48
N THR A 116 10.74 2.43 -0.13
CA THR A 116 10.09 1.54 -1.11
C THR A 116 9.19 2.34 -2.03
N LEU A 117 9.40 2.21 -3.34
CA LEU A 117 8.60 2.87 -4.36
C LEU A 117 7.50 1.94 -4.88
N VAL A 118 6.33 2.53 -5.15
CA VAL A 118 5.17 1.87 -5.73
C VAL A 118 4.82 2.60 -7.03
N GLY A 119 4.93 1.88 -8.14
CA GLY A 119 4.49 2.31 -9.46
C GLY A 119 3.06 1.85 -9.72
N VAL A 120 2.14 2.78 -9.90
CA VAL A 120 0.73 2.50 -10.21
C VAL A 120 0.51 2.68 -11.71
N LEU A 121 0.18 1.58 -12.39
CA LEU A 121 -0.06 1.60 -13.84
C LEU A 121 -1.50 2.00 -14.17
N LYS A 122 -2.48 1.44 -13.47
CA LYS A 122 -3.91 1.73 -13.64
C LYS A 122 -4.59 1.74 -12.28
N GLU A 123 -5.60 2.59 -12.13
CA GLU A 123 -6.46 2.53 -10.96
C GLU A 123 -7.47 1.38 -11.11
N THR A 124 -7.43 0.45 -10.17
CA THR A 124 -8.36 -0.68 -10.10
C THR A 124 -9.76 -0.19 -9.69
N PRO A 125 -10.82 -0.52 -10.44
CA PRO A 125 -12.19 -0.21 -10.05
C PRO A 125 -12.62 -1.02 -8.82
N PRO A 126 -13.56 -0.50 -8.00
CA PRO A 126 -13.95 -1.12 -6.73
C PRO A 126 -14.65 -2.48 -6.88
N THR A 127 -15.27 -2.75 -8.03
CA THR A 127 -15.92 -4.03 -8.33
C THR A 127 -14.93 -5.19 -8.36
N ILE A 128 -13.79 -4.99 -9.02
CA ILE A 128 -12.71 -5.97 -9.12
C ILE A 128 -12.10 -6.24 -7.75
N SER A 129 -11.91 -5.21 -6.91
CA SER A 129 -11.41 -5.39 -5.55
C SER A 129 -12.33 -6.29 -4.72
N ARG A 130 -13.65 -6.10 -4.83
CA ARG A 130 -14.64 -6.90 -4.09
C ARG A 130 -14.68 -8.36 -4.52
N GLU A 131 -14.56 -8.61 -5.82
CA GLU A 131 -14.47 -9.97 -6.36
C GLU A 131 -13.23 -10.68 -5.85
N ARG A 132 -12.05 -10.04 -5.94
CA ARG A 132 -10.79 -10.60 -5.42
C ARG A 132 -10.87 -10.89 -3.93
N GLN A 133 -11.53 -10.05 -3.15
CA GLN A 133 -11.72 -10.25 -1.72
C GLN A 133 -12.57 -11.49 -1.42
N ARG A 134 -13.69 -11.66 -2.14
CA ARG A 134 -14.53 -12.86 -2.01
C ARG A 134 -13.76 -14.12 -2.38
N ASP A 135 -12.98 -14.05 -3.46
CA ASP A 135 -12.22 -15.18 -3.97
C ASP A 135 -11.06 -15.55 -3.02
N LEU A 136 -10.43 -14.56 -2.36
CA LEU A 136 -9.43 -14.79 -1.30
C LEU A 136 -10.06 -15.54 -0.12
N VAL A 137 -11.24 -15.12 0.34
CA VAL A 137 -11.95 -15.81 1.43
C VAL A 137 -12.25 -17.26 1.06
N ALA A 138 -12.73 -17.52 -0.16
CA ALA A 138 -12.99 -18.87 -0.65
C ALA A 138 -11.70 -19.72 -0.75
N PHE A 139 -10.59 -19.08 -1.16
CA PHE A 139 -9.28 -19.71 -1.24
C PHE A 139 -8.76 -20.12 0.15
N SER A 140 -8.76 -19.22 1.13
CA SER A 140 -8.32 -19.52 2.50
C SER A 140 -9.16 -20.64 3.12
N GLN A 141 -10.49 -20.61 2.94
CA GLN A 141 -11.37 -21.69 3.42
C GLN A 141 -11.03 -23.05 2.80
N SER A 142 -10.74 -23.08 1.49
CA SER A 142 -10.36 -24.30 0.77
C SER A 142 -9.00 -24.85 1.24
N GLN A 143 -8.04 -23.97 1.55
CA GLN A 143 -6.75 -24.38 2.12
C GLN A 143 -6.91 -24.95 3.52
N SER A 144 -7.66 -24.29 4.41
CA SER A 144 -7.90 -24.78 5.77
C SER A 144 -8.60 -26.15 5.78
N GLN A 145 -9.63 -26.34 4.94
CA GLN A 145 -10.31 -27.63 4.83
C GLN A 145 -9.38 -28.75 4.32
N SER A 146 -8.52 -28.43 3.36
CA SER A 146 -7.55 -29.38 2.79
C SER A 146 -6.48 -29.77 3.82
N GLN A 147 -5.98 -28.79 4.59
CA GLN A 147 -5.04 -29.03 5.69
C GLN A 147 -5.67 -29.86 6.81
N SER A 148 -6.91 -29.56 7.22
CA SER A 148 -7.63 -30.36 8.22
C SER A 148 -7.83 -31.81 7.80
N LYS A 149 -7.98 -32.10 6.50
CA LYS A 149 -8.12 -33.46 5.98
C LYS A 149 -6.79 -34.23 5.92
N SER A 150 -5.66 -33.52 5.85
CA SER A 150 -4.31 -34.11 5.88
C SER A 150 -3.68 -34.20 7.28
N GLN A 151 -4.36 -33.75 8.35
CA GLN A 151 -3.85 -33.80 9.74
C GLN A 151 -3.74 -35.22 10.35
N LEU A 152 -3.86 -36.28 9.55
CA LEU A 152 -3.53 -37.66 9.95
C LEU A 152 -2.05 -38.02 9.73
N SER A 153 -1.22 -37.13 9.18
CA SER A 153 0.23 -37.34 9.07
C SER A 153 1.02 -36.17 9.65
N ASN A 154 1.88 -36.52 10.62
CA ASN A 154 2.68 -35.69 11.53
C ASN A 154 3.47 -34.50 10.93
N SER A 155 3.68 -33.52 11.83
CA SER A 155 4.80 -32.56 11.97
C SER A 155 4.65 -31.13 11.43
N ASP A 156 4.54 -30.20 12.39
CA ASP A 156 5.16 -28.86 12.50
C ASP A 156 5.08 -27.84 11.35
N SER A 157 4.22 -28.01 10.36
CA SER A 157 3.85 -26.90 9.48
C SER A 157 2.88 -25.98 10.22
N GLY A 158 3.44 -25.01 10.96
CA GLY A 158 2.68 -23.95 11.61
C GLY A 158 1.70 -23.29 10.64
N SER A 159 0.55 -22.87 11.15
CA SER A 159 -0.48 -22.12 10.40
C SER A 159 0.18 -21.04 9.53
N SER A 160 -0.11 -21.05 8.23
CA SER A 160 0.37 -20.03 7.30
C SER A 160 0.07 -18.63 7.83
N CYS A 161 1.07 -17.75 7.84
CA CYS A 161 0.84 -16.33 8.14
C CYS A 161 -0.15 -15.75 7.12
N ALA A 162 -1.06 -14.86 7.53
CA ALA A 162 -2.05 -14.23 6.63
C ALA A 162 -1.41 -13.58 5.38
N GLN A 163 -0.21 -13.01 5.54
CA GLN A 163 0.57 -12.46 4.43
C GLN A 163 0.99 -13.55 3.42
N ALA A 164 1.32 -14.75 3.90
CA ALA A 164 1.69 -15.86 3.04
C ALA A 164 0.51 -16.39 2.23
N GLU A 165 -0.68 -16.45 2.83
CA GLU A 165 -1.93 -16.80 2.12
C GLU A 165 -2.26 -15.78 1.03
N ILE A 166 -2.12 -14.48 1.31
CA ILE A 166 -2.33 -13.42 0.32
C ILE A 166 -1.37 -13.61 -0.86
N VAL A 167 -0.08 -13.85 -0.61
CA VAL A 167 0.92 -14.03 -1.67
C VAL A 167 0.61 -15.28 -2.50
N ASP A 168 0.24 -16.38 -1.86
CA ASP A 168 -0.14 -17.62 -2.55
C ASP A 168 -1.39 -17.44 -3.43
N PHE A 169 -2.41 -16.77 -2.89
CA PHE A 169 -3.60 -16.42 -3.64
C PHE A 169 -3.29 -15.50 -4.84
N VAL A 170 -2.43 -14.48 -4.67
CA VAL A 170 -1.99 -13.60 -5.76
C VAL A 170 -1.37 -14.41 -6.89
N ILE A 171 -0.50 -15.37 -6.57
CA ILE A 171 0.12 -16.24 -7.59
C ILE A 171 -0.96 -17.07 -8.29
N THR A 172 -1.90 -17.67 -7.56
CA THR A 172 -3.03 -18.40 -8.16
C THR A 172 -3.82 -17.53 -9.14
N VAL A 173 -4.18 -16.30 -8.74
CA VAL A 173 -4.91 -15.34 -9.58
C VAL A 173 -4.11 -15.00 -10.84
N LEU A 174 -2.80 -14.77 -10.72
CA LEU A 174 -1.93 -14.45 -11.86
C LEU A 174 -1.86 -15.59 -12.88
N PHE A 175 -1.82 -16.84 -12.43
CA PHE A 175 -1.90 -17.99 -13.34
C PHE A 175 -3.28 -18.06 -14.02
N ASN A 176 -4.36 -17.84 -13.28
CA ASN A 176 -5.72 -17.94 -13.81
C ASN A 176 -6.08 -16.81 -14.80
N ARG A 177 -5.49 -15.61 -14.65
CA ARG A 177 -5.74 -14.45 -15.53
C ARG A 177 -5.37 -14.69 -16.99
N ASN A 178 -4.38 -15.53 -17.26
CA ASN A 178 -3.92 -15.85 -18.62
C ASN A 178 -4.70 -16.99 -19.30
N GLY A 179 -5.76 -17.49 -18.65
CA GLY A 179 -6.58 -18.59 -19.15
C GLY A 179 -5.81 -19.90 -19.37
N VAL A 180 -6.35 -20.76 -20.25
CA VAL A 180 -5.77 -22.05 -20.68
C VAL A 180 -4.59 -21.86 -21.64
N SER A 181 -4.20 -20.61 -21.92
CA SER A 181 -3.01 -20.37 -22.74
C SER A 181 -1.77 -20.87 -21.99
N TYR A 182 -0.95 -21.66 -22.68
CA TYR A 182 0.37 -22.10 -22.19
C TYR A 182 1.36 -20.93 -21.99
N ARG A 183 0.96 -19.70 -22.34
CA ARG A 183 1.78 -18.50 -22.09
C ARG A 183 1.87 -18.23 -20.59
N LYS A 184 3.09 -18.41 -20.06
CA LYS A 184 3.45 -18.12 -18.68
C LYS A 184 3.07 -16.65 -18.33
N PRO A 185 2.45 -16.40 -17.17
CA PRO A 185 2.14 -15.04 -16.75
C PRO A 185 3.42 -14.20 -16.67
N GLN A 186 3.37 -12.97 -17.17
CA GLN A 186 4.50 -12.03 -17.19
C GLN A 186 4.56 -11.21 -15.89
N HIS A 187 4.66 -11.89 -14.76
CA HIS A 187 4.67 -11.27 -13.44
C HIS A 187 5.76 -11.89 -12.58
N LEU A 188 6.55 -11.08 -11.88
CA LEU A 188 7.73 -11.56 -11.12
C LEU A 188 7.41 -12.68 -10.12
N LEU A 189 6.22 -12.64 -9.52
CA LEU A 189 5.78 -13.64 -8.55
C LEU A 189 5.48 -15.03 -9.16
N THR A 190 5.27 -15.14 -10.47
CA THR A 190 5.03 -16.44 -11.12
C THR A 190 6.33 -17.11 -11.59
N HIS A 191 7.48 -16.45 -11.46
CA HIS A 191 8.77 -17.07 -11.77
C HIS A 191 9.04 -18.22 -10.80
N GLY A 192 9.64 -19.30 -11.29
CA GLY A 192 9.83 -20.53 -10.51
C GLY A 192 8.59 -21.43 -10.38
N TYR A 193 7.39 -20.96 -10.73
CA TYR A 193 6.15 -21.77 -10.66
C TYR A 193 5.70 -22.27 -12.04
N GLN A 194 5.01 -23.41 -12.03
CA GLN A 194 4.34 -23.97 -13.20
C GLN A 194 3.05 -24.70 -12.78
N ARG A 195 2.07 -24.79 -13.68
CA ARG A 195 0.89 -25.64 -13.46
C ARG A 195 1.30 -27.10 -13.32
N ALA A 196 0.71 -27.80 -12.36
CA ALA A 196 0.88 -29.24 -12.21
C ALA A 196 0.31 -29.93 -13.45
N THR A 197 1.18 -30.38 -14.36
CA THR A 197 0.80 -31.22 -15.50
C THR A 197 0.89 -32.68 -15.07
N GLY A 198 -0.11 -33.50 -15.43
CA GLY A 198 -0.12 -34.94 -15.12
C GLY A 198 1.04 -35.77 -15.69
N PHE A 199 1.92 -35.15 -16.50
CA PHE A 199 3.10 -35.76 -17.13
C PHE A 199 4.42 -35.37 -16.43
N LEU A 200 4.45 -35.18 -15.11
CA LEU A 200 5.74 -35.09 -14.42
C LEU A 200 6.36 -36.50 -14.36
N PRO A 201 7.55 -36.73 -14.95
CA PRO A 201 8.23 -38.00 -14.81
C PRO A 201 8.46 -38.27 -13.33
N ALA A 202 8.05 -39.45 -12.87
CA ALA A 202 8.39 -39.96 -11.55
C ALA A 202 9.92 -40.08 -11.47
N GLY A 203 10.61 -39.08 -10.91
CA GLY A 203 12.06 -39.10 -10.92
C GLY A 203 12.82 -37.99 -10.22
N ASN A 204 12.20 -36.90 -9.76
CA ASN A 204 12.91 -35.91 -8.96
C ASN A 204 12.06 -35.46 -7.76
N ASN A 205 12.23 -36.16 -6.63
CA ASN A 205 11.74 -35.78 -5.30
C ASN A 205 12.47 -34.53 -4.74
N THR A 206 13.03 -33.68 -5.61
CA THR A 206 13.77 -32.46 -5.27
C THR A 206 12.98 -31.19 -5.60
N ALA A 207 11.74 -31.32 -6.08
CA ALA A 207 10.88 -30.16 -6.30
C ALA A 207 10.57 -29.48 -4.95
N PRO A 208 10.85 -28.18 -4.79
CA PRO A 208 10.55 -27.47 -3.55
C PRO A 208 9.06 -27.56 -3.22
N ALA A 209 8.74 -27.70 -1.93
CA ALA A 209 7.36 -27.75 -1.45
C ALA A 209 6.58 -26.53 -1.96
N CYS A 210 5.40 -26.77 -2.54
CA CYS A 210 4.53 -25.72 -3.07
C CYS A 210 3.24 -25.70 -2.26
N SER A 211 2.99 -24.60 -1.54
CA SER A 211 1.75 -24.39 -0.77
C SER A 211 0.53 -24.05 -1.64
N ILE A 212 0.73 -23.88 -2.95
CA ILE A 212 -0.29 -23.36 -3.87
C ILE A 212 -0.97 -24.53 -4.60
N PRO A 213 -2.29 -24.72 -4.44
CA PRO A 213 -3.02 -25.79 -5.12
C PRO A 213 -2.90 -25.70 -6.65
N GLY A 214 -2.65 -26.85 -7.28
CA GLY A 214 -2.57 -26.95 -8.74
C GLY A 214 -1.28 -26.38 -9.37
N LEU A 215 -0.34 -25.90 -8.56
CA LEU A 215 0.98 -25.44 -9.00
C LEU A 215 2.10 -26.30 -8.40
N VAL A 216 3.23 -26.33 -9.11
CA VAL A 216 4.48 -26.89 -8.65
C VAL A 216 5.55 -25.80 -8.66
N ALA A 217 6.35 -25.74 -7.60
CA ALA A 217 7.54 -24.91 -7.56
C ALA A 217 8.69 -25.71 -8.18
N ARG A 218 9.26 -25.22 -9.28
CA ARG A 218 10.46 -25.78 -9.92
C ARG A 218 11.75 -25.15 -9.39
N PHE A 219 11.68 -23.86 -9.07
CA PHE A 219 12.80 -23.08 -8.56
C PHE A 219 12.33 -22.17 -7.43
N PRO A 220 13.17 -21.89 -6.42
CA PRO A 220 12.83 -20.95 -5.37
C PRO A 220 12.65 -19.54 -5.95
N ASN A 221 11.59 -18.86 -5.54
CA ASN A 221 11.36 -17.46 -5.89
C ASN A 221 11.64 -16.57 -4.67
N GLN A 222 12.80 -15.89 -4.69
CA GLN A 222 13.24 -15.06 -3.58
C GLN A 222 12.30 -13.88 -3.30
N ASN A 223 11.61 -13.35 -4.33
CA ASN A 223 10.62 -12.29 -4.13
C ASN A 223 9.41 -12.81 -3.35
N VAL A 224 8.97 -14.04 -3.65
CA VAL A 224 7.88 -14.68 -2.90
C VAL A 224 8.30 -14.97 -1.46
N VAL A 225 9.51 -15.49 -1.25
CA VAL A 225 10.03 -15.71 0.11
C VAL A 225 10.09 -14.40 0.89
N ALA A 226 10.63 -13.34 0.30
CA ALA A 226 10.72 -12.02 0.94
C ALA A 226 9.34 -11.44 1.27
N LEU A 227 8.37 -11.53 0.34
CA LEU A 227 7.01 -11.02 0.55
C LEU A 227 6.23 -11.74 1.65
N LYS A 228 6.63 -12.97 2.01
CA LYS A 228 6.03 -13.77 3.09
C LYS A 228 6.62 -13.48 4.46
N GLN A 229 7.68 -12.67 4.54
CA GLN A 229 8.44 -12.39 5.78
C GLN A 229 8.38 -10.90 6.13
N ALA A 230 8.96 -10.53 7.28
CA ALA A 230 9.17 -9.12 7.62
C ALA A 230 10.07 -8.45 6.55
N PRO A 231 9.83 -7.17 6.22
CA PRO A 231 8.87 -6.24 6.84
C PRO A 231 7.44 -6.31 6.26
N TRP A 232 7.17 -7.16 5.27
CA TRP A 232 5.86 -7.20 4.60
C TRP A 232 4.73 -7.69 5.50
N THR A 233 5.02 -8.65 6.40
CA THR A 233 4.08 -9.11 7.42
C THR A 233 3.71 -7.99 8.41
N GLU A 234 4.67 -7.13 8.77
CA GLU A 234 4.45 -5.96 9.63
C GLU A 234 3.63 -4.90 8.90
N VAL A 235 3.90 -4.65 7.61
CA VAL A 235 3.09 -3.77 6.76
C VAL A 235 1.63 -4.22 6.74
N LEU A 236 1.36 -5.52 6.55
CA LEU A 236 -0.01 -6.04 6.61
C LEU A 236 -0.64 -5.80 8.00
N GLY A 237 0.12 -6.03 9.07
CA GLY A 237 -0.33 -5.77 10.46
C GLY A 237 -0.68 -4.30 10.74
N LEU A 238 -0.05 -3.35 10.05
CA LEU A 238 -0.40 -1.93 10.14
C LEU A 238 -1.72 -1.58 9.46
N LEU A 239 -2.08 -2.32 8.41
CA LEU A 239 -3.26 -2.03 7.61
C LEU A 239 -4.56 -2.46 8.30
N GLY A 240 -4.53 -3.50 9.13
CA GLY A 240 -5.69 -3.96 9.89
C GLY A 240 -6.77 -4.58 9.00
N SER A 241 -8.05 -4.30 9.31
CA SER A 241 -9.23 -5.01 8.74
C SER A 241 -9.39 -4.99 7.22
N ASN A 242 -8.76 -4.04 6.52
CA ASN A 242 -8.82 -3.94 5.05
C ASN A 242 -7.42 -4.13 4.44
N GLY A 243 -6.52 -4.76 5.19
CA GLY A 243 -5.12 -4.92 4.78
C GLY A 243 -4.93 -5.89 3.64
N ASP A 244 -5.72 -6.96 3.63
CA ASP A 244 -5.81 -7.93 2.54
C ASP A 244 -6.17 -7.26 1.20
N GLU A 245 -7.25 -6.49 1.14
CA GLU A 245 -7.67 -5.79 -0.09
C GLU A 245 -6.57 -4.86 -0.61
N ILE A 246 -5.95 -4.08 0.28
CA ILE A 246 -4.88 -3.15 -0.07
C ILE A 246 -3.64 -3.91 -0.56
N MET A 247 -3.28 -5.02 0.09
CA MET A 247 -2.15 -5.86 -0.31
C MET A 247 -2.41 -6.58 -1.63
N LEU A 248 -3.62 -7.06 -1.88
CA LEU A 248 -4.01 -7.64 -3.16
C LEU A 248 -3.85 -6.62 -4.29
N ARG A 249 -4.33 -5.39 -4.10
CA ARG A 249 -4.17 -4.31 -5.09
C ARG A 249 -2.71 -3.96 -5.32
N LEU A 250 -1.92 -3.89 -4.25
CA LEU A 250 -0.49 -3.61 -4.32
C LEU A 250 0.25 -4.68 -5.14
N LEU A 251 -0.04 -5.96 -4.90
CA LEU A 251 0.70 -7.06 -5.53
C LEU A 251 0.22 -7.40 -6.94
N LEU A 252 -1.05 -7.17 -7.27
CA LEU A 252 -1.63 -7.51 -8.58
C LEU A 252 -1.56 -6.37 -9.60
N ASP A 253 -1.69 -5.12 -9.16
CA ASP A 253 -1.89 -3.97 -10.05
C ASP A 253 -0.73 -2.97 -10.04
N CYS A 254 0.19 -3.08 -9.08
CA CYS A 254 1.32 -2.15 -8.94
C CYS A 254 2.67 -2.84 -9.18
N GLY A 255 3.65 -2.05 -9.63
CA GLY A 255 5.06 -2.39 -9.54
C GLY A 255 5.60 -1.99 -8.17
N VAL A 256 6.28 -2.90 -7.48
CA VAL A 256 6.86 -2.64 -6.16
C VAL A 256 8.37 -2.72 -6.24
N PHE A 257 9.05 -1.66 -5.79
CA PHE A 257 10.48 -1.47 -5.93
C PHE A 257 11.09 -1.18 -4.55
N VAL A 258 11.84 -2.14 -4.02
CA VAL A 258 12.51 -2.01 -2.72
C VAL A 258 13.90 -1.42 -2.94
N SER A 259 14.25 -0.39 -2.18
CA SER A 259 15.58 0.22 -2.25
C SER A 259 16.66 -0.75 -1.77
N ILE A 260 17.66 -1.01 -2.61
CA ILE A 260 18.91 -1.67 -2.17
C ILE A 260 19.85 -0.60 -1.61
N ASP A 261 19.98 0.50 -2.35
CA ASP A 261 20.84 1.63 -2.00
C ASP A 261 20.10 2.92 -2.35
N THR A 262 19.59 3.60 -1.32
CA THR A 262 18.83 4.84 -1.46
C THR A 262 19.69 5.99 -1.96
N TRP A 263 20.97 6.04 -1.56
CA TRP A 263 21.91 7.08 -1.95
C TRP A 263 22.28 6.99 -3.43
N LYS A 264 22.35 5.76 -3.96
CA LYS A 264 22.60 5.51 -5.38
C LYS A 264 21.33 5.41 -6.23
N GLY A 265 20.15 5.47 -5.61
CA GLY A 265 18.87 5.27 -6.30
C GLY A 265 18.74 3.89 -6.94
N ILE A 266 19.31 2.85 -6.34
CA ILE A 266 19.27 1.48 -6.86
C ILE A 266 18.11 0.75 -6.19
N TYR A 267 17.19 0.24 -7.02
CA TYR A 267 15.98 -0.44 -6.59
C TYR A 267 15.88 -1.84 -7.18
N ASN A 268 15.39 -2.79 -6.37
CA ASN A 268 15.00 -4.12 -6.82
C ASN A 268 13.48 -4.20 -6.98
N GLN A 269 13.00 -4.66 -8.14
CA GLN A 269 11.59 -4.92 -8.32
C GLN A 269 11.20 -6.26 -7.70
N VAL A 270 10.27 -6.24 -6.75
CA VAL A 270 9.80 -7.44 -6.03
C VAL A 270 8.42 -7.91 -6.50
N SER A 271 7.61 -7.00 -7.06
CA SER A 271 6.27 -7.33 -7.60
C SER A 271 5.95 -6.49 -8.83
N GLY A 272 4.95 -6.93 -9.60
CA GLY A 272 4.47 -6.28 -10.81
C GLY A 272 4.92 -6.97 -12.10
N MET A 273 4.47 -6.38 -13.21
CA MET A 273 4.92 -6.78 -14.55
C MET A 273 6.40 -6.45 -14.75
N PHE A 274 7.09 -7.30 -15.50
CA PHE A 274 8.49 -7.06 -15.83
C PHE A 274 8.61 -5.86 -16.77
N VAL A 275 9.20 -4.77 -16.25
CA VAL A 275 9.23 -3.46 -16.93
C VAL A 275 9.94 -3.51 -18.30
N TRP A 276 10.87 -4.44 -18.50
CA TRP A 276 11.62 -4.60 -19.75
C TRP A 276 10.80 -5.07 -20.96
N MET A 277 9.72 -5.83 -20.77
CA MET A 277 8.91 -6.24 -21.93
C MET A 277 8.05 -5.09 -22.47
N HIS A 278 7.59 -4.18 -21.61
CA HIS A 278 6.87 -2.99 -22.06
C HIS A 278 7.80 -1.99 -22.74
N ALA A 279 9.05 -1.87 -22.29
CA ALA A 279 10.08 -1.05 -22.93
C ALA A 279 10.37 -1.50 -24.38
N ILE A 280 10.47 -2.81 -24.61
CA ILE A 280 10.68 -3.37 -25.95
C ILE A 280 9.43 -3.19 -26.80
N TYR A 281 8.23 -3.46 -26.27
CA TYR A 281 6.98 -3.34 -27.02
C TYR A 281 6.60 -1.88 -27.36
N MET A 282 6.83 -0.94 -26.45
CA MET A 282 6.60 0.49 -26.70
C MET A 282 7.63 1.09 -27.67
N ARG A 283 8.88 0.60 -27.64
CA ARG A 283 9.90 1.03 -28.62
C ARG A 283 9.66 0.44 -30.02
N LEU A 284 8.98 -0.70 -30.11
CA LEU A 284 8.49 -1.26 -31.37
C LEU A 284 7.26 -0.49 -31.91
N LEU A 285 6.31 -0.10 -31.05
CA LEU A 285 5.11 0.64 -31.45
C LEU A 285 5.34 2.13 -31.79
N ILE A 286 6.49 2.70 -31.43
CA ILE A 286 6.86 4.09 -31.81
C ILE A 286 7.71 4.10 -33.10
N CYS A 287 8.09 2.93 -33.62
CA CYS A 287 8.91 2.79 -34.82
C CYS A 287 8.16 2.24 -36.06
N ASP A 288 6.83 2.14 -35.98
CA ASP A 288 5.92 1.90 -37.12
C ASP A 288 4.99 3.11 -37.32
#